data_AF-A0A8D2H217-F1
#
_entry.id   AF-A0A8D2H217-F1
#
_cell.length_a   1.000
_cell.length_b   1.000
_cell.length_c   1.000
_cell.angle_alpha   90.00
_cell.angle_beta   90.00
_cell.angle_gamma   90.00
#
_symmetry.space_group_name_H-M   'P 1'
#
loop_
_entity.id
_entity.type
_entity.pdbx_description
1 polymer ?
#
loop_
_entity_poly.entity_id
_entity_poly.type
_entity_poly.pdbx_seq_one_letter_code
_entity_poly.pdbx_strand_id
1 'polypeptide(L)' 'MAATNYKGLKLHITAEKFYVEACDDGADDVLNIDHVSIEVTLAAKKDVPPSAVTRPIFGVLSTIHLVAVTRL' A
#
# COMPACT_ATOMS: atom_id res chain seq x y z
N MET A 1 -5.75 6.60 21.15
CA MET A 1 -5.07 5.86 20.07
C MET A 1 -3.91 6.70 19.60
N ALA A 2 -2.68 6.34 19.97
CA ALA A 2 -1.50 7.05 19.50
C ALA A 2 -1.31 6.76 18.00
N ALA A 3 -1.05 7.79 17.20
CA ALA A 3 -0.65 7.60 15.82
C ALA A 3 0.74 6.96 15.83
N THR A 4 0.81 5.66 15.57
CA THR A 4 2.08 4.93 15.42
C THR A 4 2.75 5.48 14.17
N ASN A 5 3.80 6.27 14.35
CA ASN A 5 4.51 6.92 13.25
C ASN A 5 5.58 5.95 12.73
N TYR A 6 5.26 5.24 11.64
CA TYR A 6 6.21 4.32 10.99
C TYR A 6 7.41 5.12 10.46
N LYS A 7 8.63 4.68 10.78
CA LYS A 7 9.88 5.40 10.42
C LYS A 7 10.27 5.17 8.97
N GLY A 8 9.86 4.05 8.39
CA GLY A 8 10.14 3.73 7.00
C GLY A 8 9.02 2.89 6.41
N LEU A 9 8.51 3.30 5.27
CA LEU A 9 7.53 2.54 4.50
C LEU A 9 8.18 2.07 3.20
N LYS A 10 7.85 0.86 2.79
CA LYS A 10 8.24 0.31 1.48
C LYS A 10 6.98 0.01 0.69
N LEU A 11 6.92 0.60 -0.49
CA LEU A 11 5.88 0.34 -1.47
C LEU A 11 6.36 -0.75 -2.42
N HIS A 12 5.65 -1.87 -2.46
CA HIS A 12 5.81 -2.91 -3.46
C HIS A 12 4.74 -2.75 -4.53
N ILE A 13 5.19 -2.67 -5.77
CA ILE A 13 4.32 -2.45 -6.93
C ILE A 13 4.27 -3.74 -7.74
N THR A 14 3.07 -4.28 -7.92
CA THR A 14 2.79 -5.34 -8.92
C THR A 14 1.83 -4.80 -9.97
N ALA A 15 1.60 -5.58 -11.03
CA ALA A 15 0.64 -5.21 -12.07
C ALA A 15 -0.82 -5.18 -11.55
N GLU A 16 -1.08 -5.95 -10.49
CA GLU A 16 -2.43 -6.19 -9.97
C GLU A 16 -2.71 -5.39 -8.69
N LYS A 17 -1.70 -5.21 -7.82
CA LYS A 17 -1.88 -4.63 -6.49
C LYS A 17 -0.67 -3.80 -6.06
N PHE A 18 -0.92 -2.84 -5.18
CA PHE A 18 0.12 -2.14 -4.44
C PHE A 18 0.14 -2.64 -3.00
N TYR A 19 1.32 -2.87 -2.46
CA TYR A 19 1.50 -3.31 -1.07
C TYR A 19 2.38 -2.29 -0.36
N VAL A 20 1.94 -1.77 0.79
CA VAL A 20 2.76 -0.88 1.61
C VAL A 20 3.09 -1.61 2.90
N GLU A 21 4.35 -2.00 3.05
CA GLU A 21 4.85 -2.54 4.33
C GLU A 21 5.49 -1.44 5.17
N ALA A 22 5.30 -1.51 6.48
CA ALA A 22 6.13 -0.78 7.42
C ALA A 22 7.43 -1.55 7.67
N CYS A 23 8.54 -0.83 7.71
CA CYS A 23 9.87 -1.37 7.91
C CYS A 23 10.30 -1.33 9.39
N ASP A 24 9.37 -1.04 10.30
CA ASP A 24 9.60 -1.01 11.76
C ASP A 24 9.51 -2.41 12.38
N ASP A 25 10.34 -2.65 13.39
CA ASP A 25 10.36 -3.90 14.17
C ASP A 25 9.01 -4.11 14.89
N GLY A 26 8.20 -5.04 14.37
CA GLY A 26 6.89 -5.39 14.94
C GLY A 26 5.67 -5.07 14.06
N ALA A 27 5.85 -4.46 12.89
CA ALA A 27 4.76 -4.23 11.95
C ALA A 27 4.63 -5.41 10.95
N ASP A 28 3.66 -6.30 11.18
CA ASP A 28 3.31 -7.37 10.23
C ASP A 28 2.19 -6.98 9.26
N ASP A 29 1.54 -5.84 9.53
CA ASP A 29 0.46 -5.32 8.71
C ASP A 29 1.00 -4.66 7.44
N VAL A 30 0.47 -5.10 6.31
CA VAL A 30 0.74 -4.57 4.97
C VAL A 30 -0.56 -4.01 4.40
N LEU A 31 -0.50 -2.78 3.94
CA LEU A 31 -1.63 -2.13 3.27
C LEU A 31 -1.69 -2.58 1.81
N ASN A 32 -2.72 -3.33 1.46
CA ASN A 32 -2.96 -3.82 0.11
C ASN A 32 -3.98 -2.92 -0.58
N ILE A 33 -3.63 -2.42 -1.76
CA ILE A 33 -4.49 -1.63 -2.61
C ILE A 33 -4.68 -2.39 -3.92
N ASP A 34 -5.90 -2.85 -4.17
CA ASP A 34 -6.25 -3.55 -5.40
C ASP A 34 -6.47 -2.53 -6.53
N HIS A 35 -5.84 -2.73 -7.69
CA HIS A 35 -5.93 -1.80 -8.80
C HIS A 35 -7.28 -1.89 -9.54
N VAL A 36 -7.97 -3.02 -9.48
CA VAL A 36 -9.22 -3.25 -10.20
C VAL A 36 -10.41 -2.76 -9.40
N SER A 37 -10.47 -3.14 -8.12
CA SER A 37 -11.59 -2.78 -7.23
C SER A 37 -11.38 -1.44 -6.52
N ILE A 38 -10.16 -0.87 -6.56
CA ILE A 38 -9.78 0.31 -5.78
C ILE A 38 -10.04 0.10 -4.27
N GLU A 39 -10.00 -1.16 -3.84
CA GLU A 39 -10.22 -1.54 -2.45
C GLU A 39 -8.91 -1.50 -1.68
N VAL A 40 -8.97 -0.91 -0.48
CA VAL A 40 -7.85 -0.84 0.45
C VAL A 40 -8.12 -1.82 1.59
N THR A 41 -7.23 -2.79 1.74
CA THR A 41 -7.34 -3.86 2.73
C THR A 41 -6.04 -3.95 3.54
N LEU A 42 -6.15 -4.37 4.80
CA LEU A 42 -4.99 -4.66 5.64
C LEU A 42 -4.75 -6.18 5.60
N ALA A 43 -3.56 -6.59 5.19
CA ALA A 43 -3.18 -8.00 5.07
C ALA A 43 -1.88 -8.28 5.81
N ALA A 44 -1.59 -9.55 6.08
CA ALA A 44 -0.32 -9.95 6.67
C ALA A 44 0.81 -9.91 5.62
N LYS A 45 2.03 -9.62 6.08
CA LYS A 45 3.25 -9.50 5.27
C LYS A 45 3.59 -10.68 4.36
N LYS A 46 3.01 -11.85 4.64
CA LYS A 46 3.28 -13.10 3.92
C LYS A 46 2.71 -13.14 2.50
N ASP A 47 1.89 -12.17 2.12
CA ASP A 47 1.23 -12.12 0.81
C ASP A 47 2.01 -11.32 -0.26
N VAL A 48 3.14 -10.69 0.09
CA VAL A 48 3.91 -9.85 -0.85
C VAL A 48 4.75 -10.74 -1.78
N PRO A 49 4.54 -10.70 -3.11
CA PRO A 49 5.32 -11.50 -4.03
C PRO A 49 6.74 -10.94 -4.21
N PRO A 50 7.79 -11.78 -4.32
CA PRO A 50 9.18 -11.36 -4.45
C PRO A 50 9.49 -10.72 -5.82
N SER A 51 8.59 -10.82 -6.78
CA SER A 51 8.67 -10.15 -8.08
C SER A 51 8.24 -8.69 -8.05
N ALA A 52 7.68 -8.21 -6.94
CA ALA A 52 7.20 -6.85 -6.81
C ALA A 52 8.35 -5.84 -6.80
N VAL A 53 8.15 -4.71 -7.48
CA VAL A 53 9.14 -3.62 -7.48
C VAL A 53 9.03 -2.88 -6.16
N THR A 54 10.03 -3.02 -5.29
CA THR A 54 10.10 -2.31 -4.01
C THR A 54 10.69 -0.92 -4.16
N ARG A 55 9.98 0.10 -3.65
CA ARG A 55 10.45 1.49 -3.56
C ARG A 55 10.22 2.04 -2.15
N PRO A 56 11.22 2.67 -1.53
CA PRO A 56 11.03 3.34 -0.24
C PRO A 56 10.17 4.59 -0.42
N ILE A 57 9.23 4.82 0.51
CA ILE A 57 8.40 6.03 0.56
C ILE A 57 8.44 6.63 1.98
N PHE A 58 8.27 7.94 2.08
CA PHE A 58 8.27 8.64 3.36
C PHE A 58 6.92 8.60 4.09
N GLY A 59 5.82 8.37 3.37
CA GLY A 59 4.47 8.46 3.91
C GLY A 59 3.41 8.22 2.85
N VAL A 60 2.22 7.78 3.27
CA VAL A 60 1.00 7.83 2.46
C VAL A 60 0.17 9.01 2.96
N LEU A 61 -0.10 9.98 2.10
CA LEU A 61 -0.84 11.19 2.47
C LEU A 61 -2.35 10.90 2.56
N SER A 62 -2.92 10.37 1.48
CA SER A 62 -4.34 10.09 1.35
C SER A 62 -4.59 9.21 0.13
N THR A 63 -5.75 8.59 0.05
CA THR A 63 -6.23 7.90 -1.15
C THR A 63 -7.24 8.81 -1.88
N ILE A 64 -7.05 8.99 -3.19
CA ILE A 64 -7.97 9.77 -4.02
C ILE A 64 -8.62 8.81 -5.00
N HIS A 65 -9.94 8.65 -4.89
CA HIS A 65 -10.70 7.89 -5.87
C HIS A 65 -11.15 8.81 -7.00
N LEU A 66 -10.47 8.71 -8.14
CA LEU A 66 -10.75 9.52 -9.33
C LEU A 66 -11.73 8.76 -10.22
N VAL A 67 -12.99 9.20 -10.23
CA VAL A 67 -13.99 8.65 -11.17
C VAL A 67 -13.65 9.17 -12.56
N ALA A 68 -13.47 8.25 -13.52
CA ALA A 68 -13.27 8.61 -14.91
C ALA A 68 -14.47 9.44 -15.40
N VAL A 69 -14.25 10.73 -15.63
CA VAL A 69 -15.28 11.60 -16.21
C VAL A 69 -15.26 11.41 -17.72
N THR A 70 -16.06 10.46 -18.21
CA THR A 70 -16.41 10.44 -19.64
C THR A 70 -17.47 11.51 -19.83
N ARG A 71 -17.06 12.70 -20.30
CA ARG A 71 -17.99 13.66 -20.91
C ARG A 71 -17.83 13.55 -22.43
N LEU A 72 -18.91 13.09 -23.07
CA LEU A 72 -19.17 13.30 -24.49
C LEU A 72 -19.57 14.76 -24.73
#